data_AF-A0A0F9LDN5-F1
#
_entry.id   AF-A0A0F9LDN5-F1
#
_cell.length_a   1.000
_cell.length_b   1.000
_cell.length_c   1.000
_cell.angle_alpha   90.00
_cell.angle_beta   90.00
_cell.angle_gamma   90.00
#
_symmetry.space_group_name_H-M   'P 1'
#
loop_
_entity.id
_entity.type
_entity.pdbx_description
1 polymer ?
#
loop_
_entity_poly.entity_id
_entity_poly.type
_entity_poly.pdbx_seq_one_letter_code
_entity_poly.pdbx_strand_id
1 'polypeptide(L)'
;MLMVRVKIKEDETAIGLLVDTHLLTVQGQAGPSMNPEGVLVPGQQQTGLRGFGVVAIEQGFIVGPLESMQPIFEPEKELGNEEAEEVPTELRSGE
;
A
#
# COMPACT_ATOMS: atom_id res chain seq x y z
N MET A 1 9.07 6.25 -6.49
CA MET A 1 9.69 5.77 -5.24
C MET A 1 8.85 6.26 -4.08
N LEU A 2 8.49 5.37 -3.14
CA LEU A 2 7.51 5.69 -2.08
C LEU A 2 8.17 5.62 -0.71
N MET A 3 8.05 6.68 0.08
CA MET A 3 8.51 6.67 1.47
C MET A 3 7.45 6.04 2.36
N VAL A 4 7.85 5.03 3.14
CA VAL A 4 6.95 4.24 3.98
C VAL A 4 7.43 4.18 5.42
N ARG A 5 6.47 4.16 6.35
CA ARG A 5 6.65 3.78 7.74
C ARG A 5 6.39 2.28 7.85
N VAL A 6 7.31 1.55 8.45
CA VAL A 6 7.18 0.11 8.69
C VAL A 6 7.14 -0.15 10.18
N LYS A 7 6.17 -0.94 10.64
CA LYS A 7 6.12 -1.40 12.03
C LYS A 7 7.07 -2.61 12.19
N ILE A 8 8.14 -2.45 12.99
CA ILE A 8 9.13 -3.50 13.25
C ILE A 8 8.74 -4.31 14.50
N LYS A 9 8.31 -3.61 15.56
CA LYS A 9 7.78 -4.20 16.81
C LYS A 9 6.63 -3.37 17.33
N GLU A 10 6.07 -3.77 18.47
CA GLU A 10 4.87 -3.15 19.06
C GLU A 10 4.99 -1.62 19.18
N ASP A 11 6.16 -1.12 19.61
CA ASP A 11 6.47 0.30 19.78
C ASP A 11 7.63 0.81 18.88
N GLU A 12 8.11 -0.02 17.95
CA GLU A 12 9.27 0.30 17.10
C GLU A 12 8.83 0.44 15.64
N THR A 13 9.04 1.64 15.08
CA THR A 13 8.78 1.92 13.66
C THR A 13 10.03 2.46 12.99
N ALA A 14 10.25 2.07 11.74
CA ALA A 14 11.28 2.67 10.90
C ALA A 14 10.64 3.39 9.72
N ILE A 15 11.32 4.43 9.24
CA ILE A 15 10.98 5.15 8.02
C ILE A 15 12.04 4.80 6.98
N GLY A 16 11.59 4.46 5.79
CA GLY A 16 12.50 4.14 4.70
C GLY A 16 11.85 4.25 3.33
N LEU A 17 12.64 3.93 2.31
CA LEU A 17 12.22 3.96 0.92
C LEU A 17 11.79 2.58 0.48
N LEU A 18 10.55 2.41 0.00
CA LEU A 18 10.15 1.18 -0.66
C LEU A 18 10.87 1.08 -2.01
N VAL A 19 11.80 0.13 -2.11
CA VAL A 19 12.69 -0.05 -3.27
C VAL A 19 12.29 -1.21 -4.16
N ASP A 20 11.58 -2.21 -3.63
CA ASP A 20 11.08 -3.35 -4.40
C ASP A 20 9.82 -3.96 -3.79
N THR A 21 9.05 -4.70 -4.59
CA THR A 21 7.86 -5.44 -4.16
C THR A 21 7.78 -6.80 -4.85
N HIS A 22 7.48 -7.85 -4.08
CA HIS A 22 7.28 -9.21 -4.58
C HIS A 22 5.94 -9.77 -4.16
N LEU A 23 5.36 -10.63 -5.00
CA LEU A 23 4.21 -11.45 -4.66
C LEU A 23 4.67 -12.88 -4.38
N LEU A 24 4.33 -13.39 -3.20
CA LEU A 24 4.65 -14.75 -2.78
C LEU A 24 3.37 -15.52 -2.51
N THR A 25 3.37 -16.80 -2.87
CA THR A 25 2.35 -17.75 -2.42
C THR A 25 2.60 -18.10 -0.97
N VAL A 26 1.63 -17.83 -0.10
CA VAL A 26 1.65 -18.19 1.31
C VAL A 26 0.54 -19.19 1.63
N GLN A 27 0.87 -20.17 2.46
CA GLN A 27 -0.14 -21.05 3.03
C GLN A 27 -0.86 -20.29 4.15
N GLY A 28 -2.13 -19.97 3.93
CA GLY A 28 -3.00 -19.39 4.94
C GLY A 28 -3.38 -20.43 6.00
N GLN A 29 -3.81 -19.94 7.16
CA GLN A 29 -4.33 -20.80 8.22
C GLN A 29 -5.62 -21.48 7.74
N ALA A 30 -5.77 -22.77 8.04
CA ALA A 30 -7.01 -23.48 7.78
C ALA A 30 -8.16 -22.83 8.56
N GLY A 31 -9.10 -22.19 7.85
CA GLY A 31 -10.31 -21.67 8.44
C GLY A 31 -11.25 -22.82 8.87
N PRO A 32 -12.16 -22.59 9.84
CA PRO A 32 -13.18 -23.58 10.15
C PRO A 32 -14.12 -23.77 8.96
N SER A 33 -14.49 -25.02 8.69
CA SER A 33 -15.51 -25.39 7.70
C SER A 33 -16.56 -26.26 8.37
N MET A 34 -17.79 -26.26 7.85
CA MET A 34 -18.86 -27.10 8.39
C MET A 34 -18.98 -28.37 7.54
N ASN A 35 -18.91 -29.53 8.20
CA ASN A 35 -19.17 -30.80 7.52
C ASN A 35 -20.69 -30.98 7.25
N PRO A 36 -21.12 -31.99 6.46
CA PRO A 36 -22.53 -32.24 6.19
C PRO A 36 -23.39 -32.55 7.43
N GLU A 37 -22.75 -32.91 8.55
CA GLU A 37 -23.39 -33.21 9.84
C GLU A 37 -23.55 -31.96 10.72
N GLY A 38 -23.11 -30.79 10.26
CA GLY A 38 -23.15 -29.54 11.02
C GLY A 38 -22.02 -29.38 12.04
N VAL A 39 -20.97 -30.20 11.98
CA VAL A 39 -19.81 -30.13 12.87
C VAL A 39 -18.74 -29.23 12.26
N LEU A 40 -18.19 -28.33 13.06
CA LEU A 40 -17.03 -27.52 12.67
C LEU A 40 -15.79 -28.42 12.60
N VAL A 41 -15.23 -28.55 11.39
CA VAL A 41 -14.00 -29.28 11.12
C VAL A 41 -12.94 -28.32 10.56
N PRO A 42 -11.64 -28.60 10.76
CA PRO A 42 -10.59 -27.83 10.10
C PRO A 42 -10.79 -27.88 8.58
N GLY A 43 -10.94 -26.71 7.95
CA GLY A 43 -11.04 -26.60 6.50
C GLY A 43 -9.72 -26.89 5.81
N GLN A 44 -9.74 -26.99 4.48
CA GLN A 44 -8.50 -27.10 3.71
C GLN A 44 -7.66 -25.82 3.88
N GLN A 45 -6.33 -25.97 3.94
CA GLN A 45 -5.42 -24.84 3.91
C GLN A 45 -5.64 -24.04 2.64
N GLN A 46 -6.00 -22.77 2.79
CA GLN A 46 -6.14 -21.87 1.65
C GLN A 46 -4.76 -21.35 1.27
N THR A 47 -4.37 -21.54 0.01
CA THR A 47 -3.16 -20.92 -0.52
C THR A 47 -3.54 -19.53 -1.03
N GLY A 48 -2.88 -18.48 -0.52
CA GLY A 48 -3.12 -17.10 -0.91
C GLY A 48 -1.89 -16.45 -1.52
N LEU A 49 -2.10 -15.34 -2.24
CA LEU A 49 -1.00 -14.46 -2.64
C LEU A 49 -0.84 -13.37 -1.57
N ARG A 50 0.40 -13.12 -1.14
CA ARG A 50 0.73 -12.01 -0.24
C ARG A 50 1.87 -11.19 -0.82
N GLY A 51 1.68 -9.88 -0.79
CA GLY A 51 2.70 -8.92 -1.21
C GLY A 51 3.71 -8.66 -0.11
N PHE A 52 4.99 -8.61 -0.47
CA PHE A 52 6.11 -8.23 0.39
C PHE A 52 6.82 -7.03 -0.23
N GLY A 53 7.23 -6.08 0.62
CA GLY A 53 8.06 -4.95 0.23
C GLY A 53 9.49 -5.12 0.75
N VAL A 54 10.43 -4.53 0.03
CA VAL A 54 11.80 -4.30 0.48
C VAL A 54 11.95 -2.81 0.74
N VAL A 55 12.26 -2.43 1.97
CA VAL A 55 12.39 -1.04 2.41
C VAL A 55 13.83 -0.76 2.76
N ALA A 56 14.47 0.16 2.04
CA ALA A 56 15.80 0.65 2.34
C ALA A 56 15.74 1.66 3.49
N ILE A 57 16.56 1.44 4.52
CA ILE A 57 16.76 2.31 5.68
C ILE A 57 18.26 2.62 5.82
N GLU A 58 18.62 3.57 6.67
CA GLU A 58 20.03 3.94 6.90
C GLU A 58 20.92 2.75 7.30
N GLN A 59 20.37 1.79 8.05
CA GLN A 59 21.11 0.63 8.58
C GLN A 59 21.04 -0.62 7.67
N GLY A 60 20.37 -0.57 6.51
CA GLY A 60 20.22 -1.71 5.61
C GLY A 60 18.82 -1.83 4.99
N PHE A 61 18.26 -3.05 4.98
CA PHE A 61 16.96 -3.34 4.36
C PHE A 61 16.02 -4.05 5.33
N ILE A 62 14.74 -3.67 5.29
CA ILE A 62 13.65 -4.35 5.96
C ILE A 62 12.81 -5.05 4.90
N VAL A 63 12.56 -6.35 5.09
CA VAL A 63 11.63 -7.12 4.25
C VAL A 63 10.41 -7.46 5.09
N GLY A 64 9.22 -7.14 4.60
CA GLY A 64 7.99 -7.38 5.35
C GLY A 64 6.73 -7.38 4.48
N PRO A 65 5.59 -7.83 5.04
CA PRO A 65 4.31 -7.78 4.34
C PRO A 65 3.93 -6.35 3.98
N LEU A 66 3.41 -6.11 2.77
CA LEU A 66 2.97 -4.77 2.35
C LEU A 66 1.90 -4.16 3.26
N GLU A 67 1.04 -4.99 3.87
CA GLU A 67 0.02 -4.56 4.85
C GLU A 67 0.61 -3.91 6.12
N SER A 68 1.90 -4.15 6.40
CA SER A 68 2.62 -3.55 7.53
C SER A 68 3.31 -2.23 7.18
N MET A 69 3.23 -1.80 5.91
CA MET A 69 3.88 -0.61 5.37
C MET A 69 2.85 0.49 5.14
N GLN A 70 3.05 1.62 5.80
CA GLN A 70 2.19 2.79 5.69
C GLN A 70 2.89 3.87 4.87
N PRO A 71 2.33 4.30 3.73
CA PRO A 71 2.85 5.46 3.00
C PRO A 71 2.90 6.70 3.90
N ILE A 72 4.00 7.47 3.84
CA ILE A 72 4.16 8.71 4.63
C ILE A 72 3.71 9.95 3.83
N PHE A 73 3.65 9.83 2.50
CA PHE A 73 3.12 10.86 1.60
C PHE A 73 2.18 10.22 0.57
N GLU A 74 1.10 10.92 0.25
CA GLU A 74 0.34 10.66 -0.97
C GLU A 74 1.25 11.03 -2.16
N PRO A 75 1.29 10.24 -3.25
CA PRO A 75 1.90 10.71 -4.49
C PRO A 75 1.20 12.04 -4.82
N GLU A 76 2.02 13.04 -5.09
CA GLU A 76 1.62 14.41 -5.40
C GLU A 76 0.23 14.40 -6.06
N LYS A 77 -0.77 15.01 -5.42
CA LYS A 77 -1.86 15.59 -6.21
C LYS A 77 -1.12 16.48 -7.20
N GLU A 78 -1.09 16.07 -8.47
CA GLU A 78 -0.67 16.91 -9.57
C GLU A 78 -1.41 18.24 -9.41
N LEU A 79 -0.72 19.23 -8.84
CA LEU A 79 -1.01 20.64 -9.01
C LEU A 79 -0.66 20.92 -10.47
N GLY A 80 -1.54 20.49 -11.36
CA GLY A 80 -1.36 20.49 -12.80
C GLY A 80 -2.67 20.66 -13.54
N ASN A 81 -3.61 21.39 -12.94
CA ASN A 81 -4.82 21.88 -13.62
C ASN A 81 -5.03 23.37 -13.33
N GLU A 82 -3.93 24.14 -13.33
CA GLU A 82 -3.95 25.59 -13.53
C GLU A 82 -3.95 25.91 -15.04
N GLU A 83 -5.03 25.55 -15.73
CA GLU A 83 -5.48 26.15 -16.99
C GLU A 83 -7.02 26.18 -16.89
N ALA A 84 -7.75 27.29 -16.93
CA ALA A 84 -7.43 28.64 -17.34
C ALA A 84 -8.18 29.63 -16.43
N GLU A 85 -7.48 30.68 -16.02
CA GLU A 85 -8.06 31.92 -15.53
C GLU A 85 -9.02 32.43 -16.63
N GLU A 86 -10.34 32.41 -16.37
CA GLU A 86 -11.33 33.03 -17.25
C GLU A 86 -11.02 34.53 -17.34
N VAL A 87 -10.33 34.94 -18.39
CA VAL A 87 -10.14 36.35 -18.72
C VAL A 87 -11.53 36.93 -19.05
N PRO A 88 -12.03 37.94 -18.32
CA PRO A 88 -13.31 38.55 -18.65
C PRO A 88 -13.21 39.22 -20.02
N THR A 89 -14.06 38.78 -20.95
CA THR A 89 -14.10 39.23 -22.34
C THR A 89 -14.86 40.56 -22.47
N GLU A 90 -14.33 41.65 -21.90
CA GLU A 90 -14.94 43.00 -22.04
C GLU A 90 -13.95 44.14 -22.36
N LEU A 91 -12.86 43.88 -23.09
CA LEU A 91 -11.97 44.97 -23.57
C LEU A 91 -11.53 44.85 -25.04
N ARG A 92 -12.43 44.40 -25.93
CA ARG A 92 -12.25 44.52 -27.39
C ARG A 92 -13.53 44.95 -28.10
N SER A 93 -13.90 46.22 -27.94
CA SER A 93 -14.56 46.97 -29.02
C SER A 93 -14.30 48.46 -28.83
N GLY A 94 -13.21 48.91 -29.45
CA GLY A 94 -12.88 50.31 -29.60
C GLY A 94 -12.37 50.50 -31.02
N GLU A 95 -13.30 50.48 -31.98
CA GLU A 95 -13.23 51.19 -33.26
C GLU A 95 -14.62 51.69 -33.62
#